data_AF-A0A7V8STR7-F1
#
_entry.id   AF-A0A7V8STR7-F1
#
_cell.length_a   1.000
_cell.length_b   1.000
_cell.length_c   1.000
_cell.angle_alpha   90.00
_cell.angle_beta   90.00
_cell.angle_gamma   90.00
#
_symmetry.space_group_name_H-M   'P 1'
#
loop_
_entity.id
_entity.type
_entity.pdbx_description
1 polymer ?
#
loop_
_entity_poly.entity_id
_entity_poly.type
_entity_poly.pdbx_seq_one_letter_code
_entity_poly.pdbx_strand_id
1 'polypeptide(L)'
;MKVLWITAHPDPRSLTSALRDEGVRALGEFGHRVRQSDLYAMGWKAVLDAEDFPAAHDGEVHGGGAPGDDPAGGGAPGWNSPDPAPDPAPRPSPKWPRAPRR
;
A
#
# COMPACT_ATOMS: atom_id res chain seq x y z
N MET A 1 -11.63 14.00 -13.36
CA MET A 1 -11.90 12.85 -12.46
C MET A 1 -10.88 12.82 -11.32
N LYS A 2 -11.08 12.02 -10.27
CA LYS A 2 -10.10 11.81 -9.19
C LYS A 2 -9.35 10.51 -9.44
N VAL A 3 -8.02 10.55 -9.43
CA VAL A 3 -7.14 9.38 -9.70
C VAL A 3 -6.19 9.20 -8.52
N LEU A 4 -6.00 7.95 -8.08
CA LEU A 4 -4.94 7.57 -7.14
C LEU A 4 -3.87 6.80 -7.92
N TRP A 5 -2.64 7.30 -7.89
CA TRP A 5 -1.48 6.65 -8.48
C TRP A 5 -0.62 6.04 -7.37
N ILE A 6 -0.37 4.73 -7.45
CA ILE A 6 0.44 4.01 -6.45
C ILE A 6 1.77 3.61 -7.09
N THR A 7 2.90 3.95 -6.46
CA THR A 7 4.22 3.44 -6.87
C THR A 7 4.81 2.50 -5.84
N ALA A 8 5.30 1.36 -6.34
CA ALA A 8 5.90 0.30 -5.55
C ALA A 8 7.28 -0.07 -6.13
N HIS A 9 8.16 0.93 -6.30
CA HIS A 9 9.53 0.70 -6.77
C HIS A 9 10.54 1.59 -6.02
N PRO A 10 11.64 1.04 -5.46
CA PRO A 10 12.56 1.79 -4.60
C PRO A 10 13.53 2.72 -5.35
N ASP A 11 13.88 2.40 -6.59
CA ASP A 11 14.84 3.20 -7.37
C ASP A 11 14.13 4.30 -8.19
N PRO A 12 14.41 5.60 -7.94
CA PRO A 12 13.81 6.72 -8.68
C PRO A 12 14.26 6.80 -10.15
N ARG A 13 15.34 6.10 -10.54
CA ARG A 13 15.81 6.03 -11.93
C ARG A 13 15.26 4.82 -12.67
N SER A 14 14.34 4.08 -12.06
CA SER A 14 13.68 2.94 -12.70
C SER A 14 12.73 3.38 -13.81
N LEU A 15 12.42 2.46 -14.71
CA LEU A 15 11.36 2.65 -15.70
C LEU A 15 10.00 2.91 -15.03
N THR A 16 9.72 2.26 -13.89
CA THR A 16 8.49 2.47 -13.14
C THR A 16 8.36 3.92 -12.65
N SER A 17 9.44 4.50 -12.15
CA SER A 17 9.45 5.92 -11.74
C SER A 17 9.27 6.85 -12.94
N ALA A 18 9.93 6.56 -14.06
CA ALA A 18 9.73 7.33 -15.29
C ALA A 18 8.27 7.29 -15.79
N LEU A 19 7.63 6.11 -15.75
CA LEU A 19 6.22 5.96 -16.13
C LEU A 19 5.26 6.65 -15.16
N ARG A 20 5.56 6.67 -13.85
CA ARG A 20 4.81 7.46 -12.87
C ARG A 20 4.84 8.94 -13.26
N ASP A 21 6.03 9.48 -13.45
CA ASP A 21 6.20 10.91 -13.67
C ASP A 21 5.47 11.35 -14.95
N GLU A 22 5.62 10.57 -16.02
CA GLU A 22 4.94 10.82 -17.29
C GLU A 22 3.41 10.63 -17.19
N GLY A 23 2.96 9.58 -16.49
CA GLY A 23 1.53 9.32 -16.29
C GLY A 23 0.84 10.42 -15.49
N VAL A 24 1.46 10.87 -14.39
CA VAL A 24 0.93 11.97 -13.56
C VAL A 24 0.84 13.26 -14.37
N ARG A 25 1.89 13.57 -15.17
CA ARG A 25 1.90 14.73 -16.06
C ARG A 25 0.72 14.68 -17.04
N ALA A 26 0.58 13.58 -17.78
CA ALA A 26 -0.47 13.42 -18.77
C ALA A 26 -1.87 13.50 -18.15
N LEU A 27 -2.09 12.82 -17.02
CA LEU A 27 -3.38 12.87 -16.30
C LEU A 27 -3.73 14.30 -15.82
N GLY A 28 -2.73 15.07 -15.40
CA GLY A 28 -2.89 16.48 -15.06
C GLY A 28 -3.32 17.32 -16.27
N GLU A 29 -2.72 17.10 -17.44
CA GLU A 29 -3.06 17.78 -18.69
C GLU A 29 -4.50 17.50 -19.15
N PHE A 30 -5.01 16.29 -18.90
CA PHE A 30 -6.42 15.95 -19.13
C PHE A 30 -7.38 16.44 -18.03
N GLY A 31 -6.92 17.30 -17.11
CA GLY A 31 -7.75 17.91 -16.07
C GLY A 31 -8.16 16.95 -14.95
N HIS A 32 -7.38 15.90 -14.70
CA HIS A 32 -7.62 14.98 -13.59
C HIS A 32 -6.93 15.42 -12.31
N ARG A 33 -7.59 15.20 -11.17
CA ARG A 33 -7.00 15.42 -9.84
C ARG A 33 -6.30 14.15 -9.40
N VAL A 34 -4.98 14.15 -9.47
CA VAL A 34 -4.14 12.99 -9.14
C VAL A 34 -3.63 13.10 -7.70
N ARG A 35 -3.81 12.04 -6.92
CA ARG A 35 -3.11 11.81 -5.64
C ARG A 35 -2.07 10.72 -5.86
N GLN A 36 -0.92 10.85 -5.22
CA GLN A 36 0.15 9.87 -5.33
C GLN A 36 0.42 9.22 -3.96
N SER A 37 0.70 7.92 -3.98
CA SER A 37 1.17 7.16 -2.82
C SER A 37 2.38 6.33 -3.24
N ASP A 38 3.56 6.74 -2.78
CA ASP A 38 4.80 6.00 -3.00
C ASP A 38 5.03 5.07 -1.82
N LEU A 39 4.76 3.78 -2.00
CA LEU A 39 4.78 2.81 -0.91
C LEU A 39 6.17 2.66 -0.28
N TYR A 40 7.23 2.81 -1.09
CA TYR A 40 8.60 2.71 -0.58
C TYR A 40 9.02 3.98 0.15
N ALA A 41 8.68 5.15 -0.39
CA ALA A 41 8.95 6.41 0.29
C ALA A 41 8.17 6.55 1.61
N MET A 42 6.91 6.07 1.64
CA MET A 42 6.03 6.08 2.82
C MET A 42 6.40 5.04 3.89
N GLY A 43 7.40 4.19 3.64
CA GLY A 43 7.70 3.06 4.54
C GLY A 43 6.50 2.13 4.76
N TRP A 44 5.64 1.97 3.75
CA TRP A 44 4.36 1.28 3.89
C TRP A 44 4.55 -0.17 4.38
N LYS A 45 3.79 -0.54 5.42
CA LYS A 45 3.83 -1.86 6.03
C LYS A 45 3.04 -2.86 5.19
N ALA A 46 3.75 -3.75 4.52
CA ALA A 46 3.15 -4.75 3.62
C ALA A 46 2.68 -6.04 4.32
N VAL A 47 3.13 -6.26 5.55
CA VAL A 47 2.77 -7.44 6.35
C VAL A 47 1.69 -7.03 7.32
N LEU A 48 0.59 -7.78 7.33
CA LEU A 48 -0.49 -7.61 8.29
C LEU A 48 -0.10 -8.24 9.64
N ASP A 49 -0.39 -7.58 10.76
CA ASP A 49 -0.26 -8.14 12.11
C ASP A 49 -1.42 -7.71 13.02
N ALA A 50 -1.35 -8.07 14.30
CA ALA A 50 -2.43 -7.85 15.26
C ALA A 50 -2.65 -6.35 15.54
N GLU A 51 -1.60 -5.54 15.42
CA GLU A 51 -1.60 -4.10 15.64
C GLU A 51 -2.43 -3.34 14.59
N ASP A 52 -2.72 -3.97 13.44
CA ASP A 52 -3.59 -3.41 12.41
C ASP A 52 -5.09 -3.48 12.78
N PHE A 53 -5.45 -4.21 13.85
CA PHE A 53 -6.82 -4.35 14.35
C PHE A 53 -6.97 -3.68 15.72
N PRO A 54 -7.20 -2.36 15.78
CA PRO A 54 -7.53 -1.71 17.04
C PRO A 54 -8.78 -2.38 17.63
N ALA A 55 -8.71 -2.74 18.93
CA ALA A 55 -9.77 -3.44 19.62
C ALA A 55 -11.11 -2.72 19.41
N ALA A 56 -12.13 -3.47 18.99
CA ALA A 56 -13.43 -2.95 18.60
C ALA A 56 -13.96 -1.96 19.66
N HIS A 57 -14.38 -0.78 19.20
CA HIS A 57 -15.28 0.06 19.97
C HIS A 57 -16.51 -0.79 20.35
N ASP A 58 -16.92 -0.63 21.60
CA ASP A 58 -18.05 -1.25 22.26
C ASP A 58 -19.32 -1.28 21.40
N GLY A 59 -19.63 -2.44 20.83
CA GLY A 59 -20.95 -2.72 20.26
C GLY A 59 -20.86 -3.43 18.92
N GLU A 60 -21.44 -4.63 18.88
CA GLU A 60 -21.64 -5.45 17.67
C GLU A 60 -20.38 -5.99 17.00
N VAL A 61 -19.80 -6.96 17.72
CA VAL A 61 -19.11 -8.09 17.12
C VAL A 61 -19.97 -8.73 16.03
N HIS A 62 -19.73 -8.36 14.77
CA HIS A 62 -20.08 -9.20 13.64
C HIS A 62 -19.10 -10.38 13.67
N GLY A 63 -19.51 -11.42 14.39
CA GLY A 63 -18.68 -12.56 14.73
C GLY A 63 -18.05 -13.23 13.51
N GLY A 64 -16.73 -13.17 13.45
CA GLY A 64 -15.90 -14.26 12.95
C GLY A 64 -15.18 -14.86 14.16
N GLY A 65 -15.88 -15.72 14.90
CA GLY A 65 -15.22 -16.52 15.94
C GLY A 65 -14.30 -17.53 15.28
N ALA A 66 -13.02 -17.50 15.63
CA ALA A 66 -12.14 -18.65 15.46
C ALA A 66 -11.97 -19.31 16.84
N PRO A 67 -12.45 -20.56 17.03
CA PRO A 67 -11.95 -21.41 18.08
C PRO A 67 -11.12 -22.55 17.46
N GLY A 68 -9.80 -22.47 17.59
CA GLY A 68 -8.86 -23.56 17.34
C GLY A 68 -8.35 -23.64 15.90
N ASP A 69 -7.16 -23.09 15.69
CA ASP A 69 -6.19 -23.30 14.62
C ASP A 69 -6.66 -24.08 13.37
N ASP A 70 -7.03 -23.35 12.31
CA ASP A 70 -6.69 -23.61 10.89
C ASP A 70 -7.39 -22.56 9.99
N PRO A 71 -6.81 -21.36 9.71
CA PRO A 71 -7.63 -20.21 9.32
C PRO A 71 -7.79 -20.08 7.80
N ALA A 72 -8.63 -20.93 7.22
CA ALA A 72 -9.14 -20.79 5.87
C ALA A 72 -10.56 -20.19 5.87
N GLY A 73 -10.74 -19.00 5.28
CA GLY A 73 -12.02 -18.60 4.66
C GLY A 73 -12.70 -17.33 5.18
N GLY A 74 -12.61 -16.25 4.38
CA GLY A 74 -13.76 -15.48 3.87
C GLY A 74 -14.47 -14.43 4.74
N GLY A 75 -14.34 -13.14 4.36
CA GLY A 75 -15.34 -12.09 4.63
C GLY A 75 -14.76 -10.72 4.99
N ALA A 76 -14.83 -9.74 4.08
CA ALA A 76 -14.40 -8.35 4.28
C ALA A 76 -15.55 -7.43 4.76
N PRO A 77 -15.28 -6.35 5.53
CA PRO A 77 -15.63 -5.02 5.00
C PRO A 77 -14.74 -3.83 5.46
N GLY A 78 -14.61 -2.84 4.56
CA GLY A 78 -14.67 -1.40 4.91
C GLY A 78 -13.36 -0.65 5.17
N TRP A 79 -12.74 -0.13 4.10
CA TRP A 79 -11.59 0.78 4.15
C TRP A 79 -11.95 2.15 4.74
N ASN A 80 -11.34 2.54 5.87
CA ASN A 80 -11.21 3.95 6.25
C ASN A 80 -9.83 4.23 6.86
N SER A 81 -9.08 5.17 6.26
CA SER A 81 -7.74 5.58 6.69
C SER A 81 -7.76 6.86 7.53
N PRO A 82 -7.07 6.93 8.69
CA PRO A 82 -6.56 8.19 9.24
C PRO A 82 -5.16 8.52 8.67
N ASP A 83 -4.77 9.79 8.74
CA ASP A 83 -3.52 10.33 8.18
C ASP A 83 -2.24 9.66 8.75
N PRO A 84 -1.18 9.47 7.93
CA PRO A 84 0.02 8.75 8.36
C PRO A 84 0.94 9.57 9.29
N ALA A 85 1.53 8.88 10.26
CA ALA A 85 2.60 9.36 11.14
C ALA A 85 3.89 9.70 10.35
N PRO A 86 4.80 10.54 10.89
CA PRO A 86 6.03 10.94 10.20
C PRO A 86 7.00 9.76 9.96
N ASP A 87 7.74 9.84 8.86
CA ASP A 87 8.55 8.73 8.32
C ASP A 87 9.69 8.26 9.25
N PRO A 88 9.82 6.93 9.47
CA PRO A 88 11.04 6.35 9.99
C PRO A 88 12.15 6.31 8.92
N ALA A 89 13.41 6.24 9.38
CA ALA A 89 14.59 6.23 8.51
C ALA A 89 14.52 5.15 7.41
N PRO A 90 15.06 5.42 6.20
CA PRO A 90 14.94 4.53 5.04
C PRO A 90 15.61 3.18 5.31
N ARG A 91 14.84 2.10 5.14
CA ARG A 91 15.35 0.73 5.21
C ARG A 91 16.14 0.39 3.94
N PRO A 92 17.21 -0.41 4.03
CA PRO A 92 18.00 -0.79 2.86
C PRO A 92 17.18 -1.61 1.86
N SER A 93 17.37 -1.33 0.57
CA SER A 93 16.69 -2.04 -0.52
C SER A 93 17.00 -3.55 -0.49
N PRO A 94 16.00 -4.43 -0.62
CA PRO A 94 16.24 -5.86 -0.80
C PRO A 94 17.04 -6.12 -2.08
N LYS A 95 17.82 -7.21 -2.11
CA LYS A 95 18.57 -7.63 -3.31
C LYS A 95 17.83 -8.77 -3.99
N TRP A 96 17.14 -8.48 -5.09
CA TRP A 96 16.49 -9.52 -5.90
C TRP A 96 17.50 -10.18 -6.85
N PRO A 97 17.45 -11.50 -7.04
CA PRO A 97 18.26 -12.17 -8.04
C PRO A 97 17.85 -11.71 -9.43
N ARG A 98 18.82 -11.34 -10.27
CA ARG A 98 18.57 -10.97 -11.67
C ARG A 98 18.16 -12.21 -12.45
N ALA A 99 17.05 -12.13 -13.19
CA ALA A 99 16.64 -13.19 -14.11
C ALA A 99 17.71 -13.41 -15.20
N PRO A 100 17.99 -14.66 -15.60
CA PRO A 100 18.96 -14.96 -16.64
C PRO A 100 18.46 -14.43 -18.00
N ARG A 101 19.36 -13.77 -18.74
CA ARG A 101 19.11 -13.36 -20.12
C ARG A 101 19.12 -14.63 -20.98
N ARG A 102 18.02 -14.88 -21.69
CA ARG A 102 17.96 -15.85 -22.79
C ARG A 102 18.44 -15.22 -24.09
#